data_AF-U4TIH1-F1
#
_entry.id   AF-U4TIH1-F1
#
_cell.length_a   1.000
_cell.length_b   1.000
_cell.length_c   1.000
_cell.angle_alpha   90.00
_cell.angle_beta   90.00
_cell.angle_gamma   90.00
#
_symmetry.space_group_name_H-M   'P 1'
#
loop_
_entity.id
_entity.type
_entity.pdbx_description
1 polymer ?
#
loop_
_entity_poly.entity_id
_entity_poly.type
_entity_poly.pdbx_seq_one_letter_code
_entity_poly.pdbx_strand_id
1 'polypeptide(L)'
;MISMAEETDFLLRQIKGIAGSMGYILGKKEEGMEAAVIFPADKPPLPYQDVLRGLLHDHQYQEALTKFDQIRYAMEQDDYVKLGLWLYTALLQLPEKDRNAAKLTLPVLQAGLNQLTGMAGAS
;
A
#
# COMPACT_ATOMS: atom_id res chain seq x y z
N MET A 1 7.65 -24.93 4.29
CA MET A 1 6.50 -24.20 3.74
C MET A 1 6.36 -22.95 4.57
N ILE A 2 6.48 -21.78 3.96
CA ILE A 2 6.19 -20.51 4.62
C ILE A 2 4.66 -20.39 4.67
N SER A 3 4.11 -19.96 5.80
CA SER A 3 2.67 -19.74 5.94
C SER A 3 2.24 -18.42 5.28
N MET A 4 0.98 -18.31 4.86
CA MET A 4 0.43 -17.06 4.30
C MET A 4 0.57 -15.85 5.23
N ALA A 5 0.57 -16.09 6.54
CA ALA A 5 0.83 -15.06 7.55
C ALA A 5 2.27 -14.55 7.46
N GLU A 6 3.24 -15.47 7.40
CA GLU A 6 4.66 -15.10 7.26
C GLU A 6 4.96 -14.39 5.92
N GLU A 7 4.27 -14.76 4.83
CA GLU A 7 4.38 -14.05 3.54
C GLU A 7 3.77 -12.64 3.62
N THR A 8 2.62 -12.48 4.27
CA THR A 8 2.01 -11.16 4.50
C THR A 8 2.93 -10.28 5.35
N ASP A 9 3.53 -10.84 6.41
CA ASP A 9 4.51 -10.16 7.27
C ASP A 9 5.79 -9.79 6.51
N PHE A 10 6.20 -10.60 5.54
CA PHE A 10 7.33 -10.27 4.66
C PHE A 10 7.02 -9.03 3.81
N LEU A 11 5.84 -8.95 3.21
CA LEU A 11 5.43 -7.79 2.41
C LEU A 11 5.27 -6.53 3.26
N LEU A 12 4.69 -6.63 4.46
CA LEU A 12 4.60 -5.50 5.39
C LEU A 12 5.99 -4.99 5.81
N ARG A 13 6.96 -5.89 6.00
CA ARG A 13 8.36 -5.52 6.26
C ARG A 13 9.00 -4.82 5.06
N GLN A 14 8.69 -5.21 3.83
CA GLN A 14 9.13 -4.50 2.63
C GLN A 14 8.57 -3.08 2.59
N ILE A 15 7.26 -2.90 2.83
CA ILE A 15 6.64 -1.56 2.90
C ILE A 15 7.34 -0.71 3.96
N LYS A 16 7.66 -1.29 5.12
CA LYS A 16 8.40 -0.60 6.19
C LYS A 16 9.81 -0.17 5.74
N GLY A 17 10.50 -1.01 5.00
CA GLY A 17 11.81 -0.69 4.42
C GLY A 17 11.74 0.51 3.46
N ILE A 18 10.77 0.51 2.54
CA ILE A 18 10.57 1.61 1.57
C ILE A 18 10.16 2.90 2.29
N ALA A 19 9.24 2.83 3.24
CA ALA A 19 8.85 3.99 4.04
C ALA A 19 10.07 4.58 4.77
N GLY A 20 10.89 3.73 5.38
CA GLY A 20 12.09 4.12 6.11
C GLY A 20 13.13 4.82 5.22
N SER A 21 13.36 4.35 3.99
CA SER A 21 14.28 5.01 3.05
C SER A 21 13.81 6.40 2.64
N MET A 22 12.50 6.67 2.72
CA MET A 22 11.89 7.97 2.44
C MET A 22 11.76 8.86 3.70
N GLY A 23 12.25 8.41 4.86
CA GLY A 23 12.14 9.14 6.13
C GLY A 23 10.78 9.02 6.83
N TYR A 24 9.95 8.03 6.47
CA TYR A 24 8.64 7.76 7.06
C TYR A 24 8.64 6.46 7.89
N ILE A 25 7.75 6.38 8.88
CA ILE A 25 7.62 5.20 9.74
C ILE A 25 6.19 4.63 9.62
N LEU A 26 6.09 3.33 9.37
CA LEU A 26 4.86 2.57 9.54
C LEU A 26 4.53 2.46 11.03
N GLY A 27 3.40 3.01 11.45
CA GLY A 27 2.97 3.04 12.85
C GLY A 27 1.73 2.15 13.11
N LYS A 28 1.37 1.99 14.38
CA LYS A 28 0.06 1.45 14.78
C LYS A 28 -0.85 2.63 15.08
N LYS A 29 -2.02 2.72 14.44
CA LYS A 29 -3.08 3.63 14.94
C LYS A 29 -3.65 3.05 16.22
N GLU A 30 -4.04 3.93 17.15
CA GLU A 30 -4.69 3.57 18.40
C GLU A 30 -5.93 2.69 18.16
N GLU A 31 -6.12 1.74 19.08
CA GLU A 31 -7.22 0.77 19.20
C GLU A 31 -7.48 -0.16 18.00
N GLY A 32 -6.70 -1.25 17.95
CA GLY A 32 -7.24 -2.56 17.53
C GLY A 32 -7.03 -2.99 16.07
N MET A 33 -6.36 -2.22 15.22
CA MET A 33 -6.02 -2.66 13.85
C MET A 33 -4.52 -2.57 13.55
N GLU A 34 -4.02 -3.60 12.86
CA GLU A 34 -2.62 -3.81 12.51
C GLU A 34 -2.06 -2.71 11.58
N ALA A 35 -0.73 -2.68 11.48
CA ALA A 35 0.13 -1.62 10.95
C ALA A 35 -0.44 -0.74 9.83
N ALA A 36 -0.66 0.55 10.10
CA ALA A 36 -1.03 1.55 9.10
C ALA A 36 0.18 2.44 8.76
N VAL A 37 0.36 2.83 7.50
CA VAL A 37 1.35 3.88 7.17
C VAL A 37 0.84 5.17 7.82
N ILE A 38 1.51 5.62 8.88
CA ILE A 38 1.17 6.86 9.57
C ILE A 38 1.96 7.98 8.89
N PHE A 39 1.29 8.71 8.01
CA PHE A 39 1.78 10.00 7.58
C PHE A 39 1.55 11.01 8.72
N PRO A 40 2.48 11.96 8.96
CA PRO A 40 2.29 13.02 9.94
C PRO A 40 0.92 13.70 9.74
N ALA A 41 0.16 13.87 10.83
CA ALA A 41 -1.24 14.31 10.82
C ALA A 41 -1.46 15.75 10.28
N ASP A 42 -0.36 16.48 10.12
CA ASP A 42 -0.21 17.86 9.68
C ASP A 42 0.01 17.99 8.15
N LYS A 43 -0.01 16.88 7.40
CA LYS A 43 0.04 16.90 5.93
C LYS A 43 -1.36 16.74 5.31
N PRO A 44 -1.69 17.49 4.24
CA PRO A 44 -2.91 17.25 3.49
C PRO A 44 -2.94 15.80 2.96
N PRO A 45 -4.13 15.21 2.71
CA PRO A 45 -4.24 13.90 2.09
C PRO A 45 -3.38 13.84 0.82
N LEU A 46 -2.74 12.69 0.58
CA LEU A 46 -2.01 12.49 -0.67
C LEU A 46 -3.00 12.70 -1.84
N PRO A 47 -2.59 13.29 -2.97
CA PRO A 47 -3.49 13.45 -4.09
C PRO A 47 -4.08 12.09 -4.49
N TYR A 48 -5.37 12.06 -4.87
CA TYR A 48 -6.13 10.84 -5.18
C TYR A 48 -6.35 9.85 -4.02
N GLN A 49 -5.85 10.09 -2.81
CA GLN A 49 -6.03 9.17 -1.68
C GLN A 49 -7.50 8.96 -1.33
N ASP A 50 -8.33 10.00 -1.36
CA ASP A 50 -9.78 9.87 -1.10
C ASP A 50 -10.51 9.08 -2.19
N VAL A 51 -10.08 9.22 -3.45
CA VAL A 51 -10.62 8.42 -4.57
C VAL A 51 -10.33 6.94 -4.34
N LEU A 52 -9.07 6.60 -4.04
CA LEU A 52 -8.68 5.22 -3.76
C LEU A 52 -9.34 4.70 -2.48
N ARG A 53 -9.53 5.55 -1.46
CA ARG A 53 -10.25 5.16 -0.23
C ARG A 53 -11.71 4.81 -0.52
N GLY A 54 -12.38 5.57 -1.40
CA GLY A 54 -13.72 5.24 -1.88
C GLY A 54 -13.77 3.87 -2.54
N LEU A 55 -12.86 3.60 -3.48
CA LEU A 55 -12.77 2.29 -4.16
C LEU A 55 -12.52 1.14 -3.18
N LEU A 56 -11.67 1.33 -2.17
CA LEU A 56 -11.45 0.33 -1.12
C LEU A 56 -12.69 0.11 -0.26
N HIS A 57 -13.41 1.19 0.09
CA HIS A 57 -14.66 1.12 0.85
C HIS A 57 -15.76 0.37 0.10
N ASP A 58 -15.85 0.58 -1.22
CA ASP A 58 -16.82 -0.07 -2.10
C ASP A 58 -16.39 -1.49 -2.53
N HIS A 59 -15.32 -2.02 -1.93
CA HIS A 59 -14.72 -3.33 -2.26
C HIS A 59 -14.24 -3.47 -3.72
N GLN A 60 -14.03 -2.35 -4.41
CA GLN A 60 -13.55 -2.27 -5.80
C GLN A 60 -12.01 -2.32 -5.86
N TYR A 61 -11.41 -3.35 -5.27
CA TYR A 61 -9.96 -3.39 -5.05
C TYR A 61 -9.14 -3.43 -6.36
N GLN A 62 -9.63 -4.14 -7.38
CA GLN A 62 -8.96 -4.18 -8.68
C GLN A 62 -9.04 -2.83 -9.40
N GLU A 63 -10.14 -2.11 -9.23
CA GLU A 63 -10.29 -0.76 -9.74
C GLU A 63 -9.37 0.22 -9.01
N ALA A 64 -9.19 0.05 -7.69
CA ALA A 64 -8.22 0.84 -6.92
C ALA A 64 -6.79 0.67 -7.46
N LEU A 65 -6.35 -0.55 -7.76
CA LEU A 65 -5.05 -0.80 -8.40
C LEU A 65 -4.97 -0.21 -9.82
N THR A 66 -6.01 -0.39 -10.62
CA THR A 66 -6.06 0.17 -11.98
C THR A 66 -5.99 1.69 -11.95
N LYS A 67 -6.71 2.32 -11.03
CA LYS A 67 -6.71 3.77 -10.84
C LYS A 67 -5.35 4.24 -10.33
N PHE A 68 -4.73 3.51 -9.42
CA PHE A 68 -3.37 3.79 -8.93
C PHE A 68 -2.37 3.80 -10.09
N ASP A 69 -2.37 2.79 -10.96
CA ASP A 69 -1.44 2.75 -12.10
C ASP A 69 -1.65 3.94 -13.07
N GLN A 70 -2.91 4.36 -13.27
CA GLN A 70 -3.26 5.48 -14.16
C GLN A 70 -2.77 6.84 -13.65
N ILE A 71 -2.67 7.03 -12.33
CA ILE A 71 -2.29 8.32 -11.75
C ILE A 71 -0.77 8.50 -11.61
N ARG A 72 0.05 7.52 -12.04
CA ARG A 72 1.51 7.57 -11.94
C ARG A 72 2.14 8.87 -12.46
N TYR A 73 1.63 9.40 -13.57
CA TYR A 73 2.16 10.62 -14.20
C TYR A 73 1.37 11.88 -13.82
N ALA A 74 0.42 11.78 -12.90
CA ALA A 74 -0.43 12.88 -12.45
C ALA A 74 0.03 13.50 -11.12
N MET A 75 1.17 13.05 -10.58
CA MET A 75 1.76 13.51 -9.32
C MET A 75 3.27 13.27 -9.30
N GLU A 76 3.95 13.89 -8.33
CA GLU A 76 5.37 13.67 -8.08
C GLU A 76 5.66 12.22 -7.68
N GLN A 77 6.83 11.71 -8.07
CA GLN A 77 7.22 10.32 -7.82
C GLN A 77 7.17 9.94 -6.34
N ASP A 78 7.66 10.82 -5.46
CA ASP A 78 7.63 10.57 -4.02
C ASP A 78 6.21 10.46 -3.48
N ASP A 79 5.27 11.25 -3.99
CA ASP A 79 3.87 11.19 -3.58
C ASP A 79 3.18 9.95 -4.14
N TYR A 80 3.54 9.54 -5.36
CA TYR A 80 3.11 8.27 -5.94
C TYR A 80 3.56 7.07 -5.12
N VAL A 81 4.84 7.05 -4.71
CA VAL A 81 5.37 5.97 -3.87
C VAL A 81 4.66 5.96 -2.52
N LYS A 82 4.50 7.10 -1.85
CA LYS A 82 3.75 7.18 -0.58
C LYS A 82 2.32 6.66 -0.72
N LEU A 83 1.62 7.06 -1.79
CA LEU A 83 0.27 6.61 -2.05
C LEU A 83 0.20 5.10 -2.29
N GLY A 84 1.20 4.56 -2.99
CA GLY A 84 1.37 3.13 -3.17
C GLY A 84 1.58 2.41 -1.83
N LEU A 85 2.52 2.87 -0.99
CA LEU A 85 2.74 2.25 0.32
C LEU A 85 1.46 2.22 1.16
N TRP A 86 0.69 3.31 1.15
CA TRP A 86 -0.62 3.37 1.80
C TRP A 86 -1.61 2.34 1.22
N LEU A 87 -1.77 2.30 -0.11
CA LEU A 87 -2.70 1.41 -0.79
C LEU A 87 -2.36 -0.07 -0.54
N TYR A 88 -1.10 -0.46 -0.74
CA TYR A 88 -0.67 -1.85 -0.58
C TYR A 88 -0.74 -2.31 0.88
N THR A 89 -0.52 -1.41 1.84
CA THR A 89 -0.78 -1.71 3.26
C THR A 89 -2.25 -2.05 3.50
N ALA A 90 -3.17 -1.24 2.96
CA ALA A 90 -4.60 -1.49 3.10
C ALA A 90 -5.03 -2.82 2.45
N LEU A 91 -4.49 -3.14 1.27
CA LEU A 91 -4.78 -4.40 0.58
C LEU A 91 -4.26 -5.62 1.35
N LEU A 92 -3.10 -5.53 2.00
CA LEU A 92 -2.53 -6.63 2.81
C LEU A 92 -3.27 -6.87 4.12
N GLN A 93 -4.04 -5.90 4.60
CA GLN A 93 -4.89 -6.05 5.79
C GLN A 93 -6.25 -6.69 5.48
N LEU A 94 -6.62 -6.79 4.20
CA LEU A 94 -7.88 -7.45 3.82
C LEU A 94 -7.87 -8.93 4.24
N PRO A 95 -9.01 -9.48 4.70
CA PRO A 95 -9.14 -10.91 4.92
C PRO A 95 -8.72 -11.70 3.68
N GLU A 96 -8.07 -12.84 3.88
CA GLU A 96 -7.55 -13.67 2.78
C GLU A 96 -8.64 -14.01 1.75
N LYS A 97 -9.84 -14.35 2.22
CA LYS A 97 -11.01 -14.62 1.38
C LYS A 97 -11.33 -13.48 0.41
N ASP A 98 -11.20 -12.24 0.85
CA ASP A 98 -11.58 -11.06 0.07
C ASP A 98 -10.47 -10.72 -0.93
N ARG A 99 -9.20 -10.89 -0.54
CA ARG A 99 -8.06 -10.83 -1.47
C ARG A 99 -8.16 -11.87 -2.57
N ASN A 100 -8.44 -13.12 -2.21
CA ASN A 100 -8.56 -14.22 -3.15
C ASN A 100 -9.74 -14.01 -4.12
N ALA A 101 -10.90 -13.56 -3.62
CA ALA A 101 -12.05 -13.21 -4.45
C ALA A 101 -11.72 -12.09 -5.46
N ALA A 102 -10.91 -11.13 -5.05
CA ALA A 102 -10.43 -10.04 -5.88
C ALA A 102 -9.19 -10.38 -6.73
N LYS A 103 -8.70 -11.62 -6.69
CA LYS A 103 -7.48 -12.07 -7.38
C LYS A 103 -6.21 -11.33 -6.95
N LEU A 104 -6.20 -10.76 -5.76
CA LEU A 104 -5.07 -10.07 -5.14
C LEU A 104 -4.17 -11.05 -4.38
N THR A 105 -3.49 -11.92 -5.14
CA THR A 105 -2.55 -12.87 -4.56
C THR A 105 -1.29 -12.18 -4.05
N LEU A 106 -0.60 -12.78 -3.08
CA LEU A 106 0.65 -12.23 -2.55
C LEU A 106 1.72 -11.99 -3.63
N PRO A 107 1.90 -12.86 -4.65
CA PRO A 107 2.77 -12.57 -5.79
C PRO A 107 2.38 -11.32 -6.59
N VAL A 108 1.08 -11.04 -6.76
CA VAL A 108 0.61 -9.82 -7.45
C VAL A 108 0.96 -8.59 -6.64
N LEU A 109 0.70 -8.61 -5.33
CA LEU A 109 1.03 -7.50 -4.44
C LEU A 109 2.55 -7.28 -4.33
N GLN A 110 3.32 -8.37 -4.27
CA GLN A 110 4.78 -8.35 -4.29
C GLN A 110 5.34 -7.69 -5.56
N ALA A 111 4.78 -8.01 -6.74
CA ALA A 111 5.22 -7.42 -8.00
C ALA A 111 5.03 -5.89 -8.00
N GLY A 112 3.90 -5.41 -7.49
CA GLY A 112 3.63 -3.99 -7.31
C GLY A 112 4.60 -3.32 -6.34
N LEU A 113 4.84 -3.92 -5.18
CA LEU A 113 5.81 -3.40 -4.19
C LEU A 113 7.25 -3.35 -4.73
N ASN A 114 7.65 -4.29 -5.59
CA ASN A 114 8.96 -4.27 -6.25
C ASN A 114 9.09 -3.06 -7.20
N GLN A 115 8.01 -2.68 -7.89
CA GLN A 115 8.02 -1.46 -8.70
C GLN A 115 8.20 -0.21 -7.83
N LEU A 116 7.49 -0.12 -6.70
CA LEU A 116 7.63 1.00 -5.77
C LEU A 116 9.05 1.07 -5.17
N THR A 117 9.65 -0.08 -4.86
CA THR A 117 11.03 -0.15 -4.38
C THR A 117 12.00 0.43 -5.41
N GLY A 118 11.84 0.08 -6.69
CA GLY A 118 12.67 0.61 -7.78
C GLY A 118 12.52 2.11 -7.98
N MET A 119 11.34 2.68 -7.69
CA MET A 119 11.11 4.12 -7.76
C MET A 119 11.71 4.85 -6.55
N ALA A 120 11.54 4.31 -5.34
CA ALA A 120 12.03 4.93 -4.10
C ALA A 120 13.56 5.03 -4.01
N GLY A 121 14.29 4.14 -4.69
CA GLY A 121 15.76 4.15 -4.75
C GLY A 121 16.36 4.91 -5.93
N ALA A 122 15.53 5.48 -6.81
CA ALA A 122 15.97 6.23 -7.99
C ALA A 122 16.02 7.75 -7.75
N SER A 123 15.76 8.19 -6.51
CA SER A 123 15.73 9.59 -6.07
C SER A 123 17.12 10.14 -5.74
#